data_AF-K5YLX1-F1
#
_entry.id   AF-K5YLX1-F1
#
_cell.length_a   1.000
_cell.length_b   1.000
_cell.length_c   1.000
_cell.angle_alpha   90.00
_cell.angle_beta   90.00
_cell.angle_gamma   90.00
#
_symmetry.space_group_name_H-M   'P 1'
#
loop_
_entity.id
_entity.type
_entity.pdbx_description
1 polymer ?
#
loop_
_entity_poly.entity_id
_entity_poly.type
_entity_poly.pdbx_seq_one_letter_code
_entity_poly.pdbx_strand_id
1 'polypeptide(L)'
;MMEALGLAGAYARGVAVIDGSVPRRALIEMHARGVRGIRINARLPGRVGLANLQELAWIVAEFGWHVQLALSPDQLVEIAPLCRRLPCQLVFDHMAYLHAHGGAGHSGFGVLIDLMQTEKAWVKLSGPYIGRPFAGPAYEDAVTLGAMLARAAPDRLLWGTDWPHPTVQSPKPDDAAWLDRLAEIVPNDTDRLRILVENPAKMYDFQKL
;
A
#
# COMPACT_ATOMS: atom_id res chain seq x y z
N MET A 1 3.16 -14.81 10.02
CA MET A 1 2.49 -14.63 8.71
C MET A 1 2.27 -15.96 7.99
N MET A 2 3.32 -16.73 7.68
CA MET A 2 3.18 -17.96 6.87
C MET A 2 2.23 -19.01 7.44
N GLU A 3 2.21 -19.17 8.77
CA GLU A 3 1.26 -20.05 9.46
C GLU A 3 -0.18 -19.57 9.32
N ALA A 4 -0.43 -18.28 9.59
CA ALA A 4 -1.75 -17.66 9.43
C ALA A 4 -2.29 -17.78 7.98
N LEU A 5 -1.41 -17.64 6.98
CA LEU A 5 -1.79 -17.87 5.59
C LEU A 5 -2.18 -19.33 5.32
N GLY A 6 -1.47 -20.29 5.94
CA GLY A 6 -1.83 -21.71 5.85
C GLY A 6 -3.20 -22.02 6.45
N LEU A 7 -3.57 -21.34 7.54
CA LEU A 7 -4.89 -21.48 8.18
C LEU A 7 -6.01 -20.78 7.38
N ALA A 8 -5.73 -19.61 6.82
CA ALA A 8 -6.73 -18.81 6.09
C ALA A 8 -6.96 -19.30 4.65
N GLY A 9 -6.01 -20.02 4.05
CA GLY A 9 -6.13 -20.57 2.69
C GLY A 9 -6.43 -19.49 1.65
N ALA A 10 -7.48 -19.70 0.86
CA ALA A 10 -7.85 -18.80 -0.23
C ALA A 10 -8.28 -17.39 0.22
N TYR A 11 -8.66 -17.21 1.50
CA TYR A 11 -9.20 -15.96 2.04
C TYR A 11 -8.16 -14.93 2.46
N ALA A 12 -6.86 -15.28 2.42
CA ALA A 12 -5.79 -14.36 2.76
C ALA A 12 -4.69 -14.33 1.69
N ARG A 13 -4.02 -13.17 1.62
CA ARG A 13 -2.80 -12.98 0.84
C ARG A 13 -1.74 -12.30 1.69
N GLY A 14 -0.49 -12.63 1.43
CA GLY A 14 0.65 -12.18 2.21
C GLY A 14 1.53 -11.19 1.46
N VAL A 15 2.10 -10.25 2.22
CA VAL A 15 3.22 -9.40 1.78
C VAL A 15 4.39 -9.68 2.72
N ALA A 16 5.42 -10.35 2.22
CA ALA A 16 6.56 -10.81 3.01
C ALA A 16 7.63 -9.72 3.21
N VAL A 17 8.63 -9.98 4.04
CA VAL A 17 9.88 -9.22 4.06
C VAL A 17 11.00 -10.19 3.76
N ILE A 18 11.84 -9.86 2.78
CA ILE A 18 12.97 -10.68 2.32
C ILE A 18 14.18 -9.77 2.10
N ASP A 19 15.39 -10.34 2.12
CA ASP A 19 16.67 -9.62 2.00
C ASP A 19 17.49 -10.00 0.76
N GLY A 20 16.90 -10.77 -0.17
CA GLY A 20 17.57 -11.23 -1.40
C GLY A 20 18.34 -12.55 -1.24
N SER A 21 18.65 -12.96 0.00
CA SER A 21 19.33 -14.23 0.27
C SER A 21 18.38 -15.44 0.30
N VAL A 22 17.06 -15.18 0.26
CA VAL A 22 16.02 -16.21 0.37
C VAL A 22 16.11 -17.18 -0.83
N PRO A 23 16.34 -18.48 -0.59
CA PRO A 23 16.45 -19.45 -1.67
C PRO A 23 15.17 -19.52 -2.52
N ARG A 24 15.33 -19.73 -3.83
CA ARG A 24 14.19 -19.85 -4.77
C ARG A 24 13.10 -20.81 -4.28
N ARG A 25 13.46 -21.96 -3.72
CA ARG A 25 12.51 -22.94 -3.16
C ARG A 25 11.59 -22.35 -2.09
N ALA A 26 12.11 -21.47 -1.24
CA ALA A 26 11.34 -20.82 -0.20
C ALA A 26 10.39 -19.76 -0.79
N LEU A 27 10.81 -19.05 -1.85
CA LEU A 27 9.93 -18.12 -2.57
C LEU A 27 8.75 -18.87 -3.25
N ILE A 28 9.01 -20.04 -3.84
CA ILE A 28 7.97 -20.92 -4.39
C ILE A 28 6.99 -21.35 -3.30
N GLU A 29 7.49 -21.79 -2.14
CA GLU A 29 6.64 -22.16 -1.00
C GLU A 29 5.81 -20.97 -0.49
N MET A 30 6.41 -19.79 -0.40
CA MET A 30 5.72 -18.56 -0.04
C MET A 30 4.58 -18.25 -1.03
N HIS A 31 4.84 -18.39 -2.34
CA HIS A 31 3.84 -18.18 -3.37
C HIS A 31 2.67 -19.16 -3.25
N ALA A 32 2.97 -20.45 -3.05
CA ALA A 32 1.98 -21.50 -2.89
C ALA A 32 1.09 -21.27 -1.65
N ARG A 33 1.64 -20.67 -0.60
CA ARG A 33 0.89 -20.28 0.61
C ARG A 33 0.20 -18.92 0.49
N GLY A 34 0.19 -18.28 -0.68
CA GLY A 34 -0.58 -17.04 -0.92
C GLY A 34 0.19 -15.74 -0.74
N VAL A 35 1.52 -15.75 -0.63
CA VAL A 35 2.30 -14.50 -0.75
C VAL A 35 2.19 -13.96 -2.18
N ARG A 36 2.00 -12.65 -2.30
CA ARG A 36 1.84 -11.93 -3.58
C ARG A 36 2.68 -10.65 -3.67
N GLY A 37 3.50 -10.39 -2.67
CA GLY A 37 4.36 -9.22 -2.65
C GLY A 37 5.39 -9.27 -1.53
N ILE A 38 6.27 -8.28 -1.56
CA ILE A 38 7.22 -8.00 -0.48
C ILE A 38 7.07 -6.56 -0.01
N ARG A 39 7.50 -6.28 1.21
CA ARG A 39 7.47 -4.93 1.79
C ARG A 39 8.87 -4.40 2.05
N ILE A 40 9.13 -3.19 1.57
CA ILE A 40 10.27 -2.36 1.93
C ILE A 40 9.75 -1.22 2.80
N ASN A 41 10.33 -1.09 4.00
CA ASN A 41 9.95 -0.04 4.94
C ASN A 41 11.17 0.82 5.26
N ALA A 42 11.34 1.88 4.49
CA ALA A 42 12.45 2.82 4.62
C ALA A 42 12.25 3.85 5.74
N ARG A 43 11.08 3.85 6.40
CA ARG A 43 10.78 4.78 7.51
C ARG A 43 11.28 4.31 8.87
N LEU A 44 11.55 3.01 9.02
CA LEU A 44 11.94 2.43 10.30
C LEU A 44 13.40 1.93 10.25
N PRO A 45 14.27 2.33 11.20
CA PRO A 45 15.62 1.79 11.31
C PRO A 45 15.62 0.26 11.42
N GLY A 46 16.62 -0.39 10.80
CA GLY A 46 16.79 -1.85 10.86
C GLY A 46 15.76 -2.66 10.04
N ARG A 47 15.06 -2.03 9.10
CA ARG A 47 14.23 -2.70 8.08
C ARG A 47 14.94 -2.69 6.73
N VAL A 48 14.51 -3.58 5.83
CA VAL A 48 14.98 -3.58 4.44
C VAL A 48 14.67 -2.21 3.83
N GLY A 49 15.73 -1.51 3.43
CA GLY A 49 15.67 -0.15 2.89
C GLY A 49 15.66 -0.11 1.36
N LEU A 50 15.67 1.11 0.82
CA LEU A 50 15.56 1.35 -0.63
C LEU A 50 16.80 0.87 -1.42
N ALA A 51 17.95 0.67 -0.77
CA ALA A 51 19.17 0.18 -1.41
C ALA A 51 18.96 -1.17 -2.13
N ASN A 52 18.10 -2.04 -1.60
CA ASN A 52 17.80 -3.35 -2.20
C ASN A 52 16.58 -3.34 -3.14
N LEU A 53 15.92 -2.18 -3.35
CA LEU A 53 14.66 -2.11 -4.09
C LEU A 53 14.76 -2.71 -5.48
N GLN A 54 15.79 -2.33 -6.25
CA GLN A 54 15.92 -2.79 -7.63
C GLN A 54 16.11 -4.31 -7.71
N GLU A 55 17.07 -4.84 -6.96
CA GLU A 55 17.36 -6.28 -6.92
C GLU A 55 16.13 -7.10 -6.50
N LEU A 56 15.49 -6.71 -5.40
CA LEU A 56 14.32 -7.39 -4.88
C LEU A 56 13.14 -7.31 -5.85
N ALA A 57 12.95 -6.18 -6.54
CA ALA A 57 11.91 -6.04 -7.56
C ALA A 57 12.09 -7.03 -8.72
N TRP A 58 13.33 -7.29 -9.16
CA TRP A 58 13.63 -8.30 -10.18
C TRP A 58 13.31 -9.71 -9.70
N ILE A 59 13.70 -10.06 -8.47
CA ILE A 59 13.43 -11.37 -7.88
C ILE A 59 11.92 -11.64 -7.84
N VAL A 60 11.13 -10.67 -7.36
CA VAL A 60 9.69 -10.87 -7.14
C VAL A 60 8.87 -10.78 -8.43
N ALA A 61 9.37 -10.06 -9.46
CA ALA A 61 8.70 -9.98 -10.75
C ALA A 61 8.55 -11.35 -11.42
N GLU A 62 9.48 -12.29 -11.21
CA GLU A 62 9.35 -13.67 -11.71
C GLU A 62 8.12 -14.43 -11.18
N PHE A 63 7.57 -13.97 -10.06
CA PHE A 63 6.38 -14.57 -9.42
C PHE A 63 5.11 -13.76 -9.66
N GLY A 64 5.17 -12.69 -10.48
CA GLY A 64 4.08 -11.73 -10.65
C GLY A 64 3.77 -10.93 -9.38
N TRP A 65 4.72 -10.87 -8.43
CA TRP A 65 4.54 -10.18 -7.16
C TRP A 65 4.79 -8.68 -7.27
N HIS A 66 4.31 -7.93 -6.29
CA HIS A 66 4.55 -6.49 -6.17
C HIS A 66 5.56 -6.15 -5.06
N VAL A 67 6.05 -4.91 -5.12
CA VAL A 67 6.78 -4.31 -4.00
C VAL A 67 5.91 -3.25 -3.34
N GLN A 68 5.63 -3.47 -2.06
CA GLN A 68 4.95 -2.52 -1.20
C GLN A 68 5.98 -1.61 -0.51
N LEU A 69 5.75 -0.30 -0.60
CA LEU A 69 6.69 0.74 -0.19
C LEU A 69 6.09 1.58 0.95
N ALA A 70 6.81 1.62 2.06
CA ALA A 70 6.62 2.60 3.13
C ALA A 70 7.87 3.50 3.18
N LEU A 71 7.74 4.72 2.67
CA LEU A 71 8.81 5.72 2.50
C LEU A 71 8.24 7.14 2.65
N SER A 72 9.08 8.15 2.86
CA SER A 72 8.62 9.55 2.92
C SER A 72 8.28 10.09 1.53
N PRO A 73 7.43 11.13 1.43
CA PRO A 73 7.18 11.83 0.17
C PRO A 73 8.45 12.35 -0.53
N ASP A 74 9.48 12.77 0.20
CA ASP A 74 10.77 13.17 -0.38
C ASP A 74 11.51 11.99 -1.00
N GLN A 75 11.55 10.85 -0.31
CA GLN A 75 12.12 9.62 -0.84
C GLN A 75 11.38 9.17 -2.10
N LEU A 76 10.06 9.35 -2.17
CA LEU A 76 9.27 9.05 -3.38
C LEU A 76 9.77 9.86 -4.58
N VAL A 77 9.99 11.17 -4.39
CA VAL A 77 10.51 12.06 -5.43
C VAL A 77 11.89 11.59 -5.88
N GLU A 78 12.77 11.28 -4.93
CA GLU A 78 14.14 10.81 -5.20
C GLU A 78 14.16 9.53 -6.04
N ILE A 79 13.35 8.52 -5.69
CA ILE A 79 13.36 7.21 -6.37
C ILE A 79 12.41 7.14 -7.57
N ALA A 80 11.68 8.20 -7.90
CA ALA A 80 10.68 8.18 -8.96
C ALA A 80 11.21 7.66 -10.31
N PRO A 81 12.43 8.02 -10.77
CA PRO A 81 12.99 7.46 -12.01
C PRO A 81 13.20 5.95 -11.93
N LEU A 82 13.59 5.42 -10.77
CA LEU A 82 13.74 3.98 -10.56
C LEU A 82 12.37 3.31 -10.58
N CYS A 83 11.39 3.83 -9.83
CA CYS A 83 10.03 3.29 -9.77
C CYS A 83 9.43 3.04 -11.16
N ARG A 84 9.61 3.96 -12.10
CA ARG A 84 9.10 3.83 -13.48
C ARG A 84 9.70 2.65 -14.25
N ARG A 85 10.94 2.25 -13.94
CA ARG A 85 11.70 1.21 -14.66
C ARG A 85 11.64 -0.18 -14.02
N LEU A 86 11.15 -0.30 -12.78
CA LEU A 86 11.11 -1.59 -12.10
C LEU A 86 10.26 -2.60 -12.89
N PRO A 87 10.53 -3.91 -12.81
CA PRO A 87 9.78 -4.92 -13.57
C PRO A 87 8.43 -5.30 -12.93
N CYS A 88 8.13 -4.83 -11.72
CA CYS A 88 6.93 -5.21 -10.96
C CYS A 88 5.98 -4.04 -10.70
N GLN A 89 4.77 -4.33 -10.24
CA GLN A 89 3.84 -3.32 -9.72
C GLN A 89 4.32 -2.78 -8.36
N LEU A 90 3.94 -1.55 -8.04
CA LEU A 90 4.25 -0.89 -6.77
C LEU A 90 3.00 -0.62 -5.96
N VAL A 91 3.08 -0.74 -4.64
CA VAL A 91 1.98 -0.37 -3.73
C VAL A 91 2.50 0.60 -2.69
N PHE A 92 2.03 1.85 -2.70
CA PHE A 92 2.40 2.85 -1.69
C PHE A 92 1.49 2.74 -0.47
N ASP A 93 2.12 2.50 0.68
CA ASP A 93 1.42 2.42 1.96
C ASP A 93 0.88 3.81 2.38
N HIS A 94 -0.29 3.82 3.03
CA HIS A 94 -0.88 4.95 3.73
C HIS A 94 -0.89 6.30 2.98
N MET A 95 -1.41 6.31 1.75
CA MET A 95 -1.44 7.50 0.87
C MET A 95 -0.05 8.11 0.64
N ALA A 96 0.98 7.26 0.57
CA ALA A 96 2.39 7.63 0.53
C ALA A 96 2.81 8.60 1.65
N TYR A 97 2.07 8.59 2.77
CA TYR A 97 2.21 9.50 3.90
C TYR A 97 2.04 10.99 3.57
N LEU A 98 1.54 11.35 2.38
CA LEU A 98 1.38 12.74 1.94
C LEU A 98 0.44 13.54 2.85
N HIS A 99 -0.57 12.89 3.46
CA HIS A 99 -1.51 13.56 4.37
C HIS A 99 -0.79 14.25 5.53
N ALA A 100 0.28 13.65 6.05
CA ALA A 100 1.10 14.22 7.12
C ALA A 100 2.19 15.22 6.65
N HIS A 101 2.30 15.48 5.33
CA HIS A 101 3.39 16.25 4.74
C HIS A 101 2.89 17.28 3.71
N GLY A 102 1.74 17.92 3.97
CA GLY A 102 1.20 18.99 3.12
C GLY A 102 0.34 18.51 1.95
N GLY A 103 0.01 17.22 1.89
CA GLY A 103 -0.94 16.66 0.94
C GLY A 103 -0.57 16.95 -0.52
N ALA A 104 -1.52 17.53 -1.26
CA ALA A 104 -1.33 17.87 -2.67
C ALA A 104 -0.34 19.03 -2.93
N GLY A 105 0.02 19.80 -1.90
CA GLY A 105 1.04 20.85 -2.02
C GLY A 105 2.47 20.30 -2.06
N HIS A 106 2.67 19.02 -1.71
CA HIS A 106 3.98 18.37 -1.74
C HIS A 106 4.36 17.93 -3.16
N SER A 107 5.62 18.08 -3.55
CA SER A 107 6.14 17.67 -4.88
C SER A 107 5.89 16.19 -5.18
N GLY A 108 5.99 15.33 -4.16
CA GLY A 108 5.66 13.91 -4.21
C GLY A 108 4.23 13.57 -4.63
N PHE A 109 3.24 14.48 -4.48
CA PHE A 109 1.87 14.23 -4.93
C PHE A 109 1.80 14.07 -6.46
N GLY A 110 2.40 15.00 -7.22
CA GLY A 110 2.42 14.91 -8.68
C GLY A 110 3.13 13.66 -9.18
N VAL A 111 4.23 13.26 -8.51
CA VAL A 111 4.93 12.00 -8.80
C VAL A 111 4.03 10.79 -8.58
N LEU A 112 3.28 10.76 -7.48
CA LEU A 112 2.37 9.66 -7.16
C LEU A 112 1.26 9.54 -8.20
N ILE A 113 0.65 10.66 -8.60
CA ILE A 113 -0.39 10.70 -9.63
C ILE A 113 0.14 10.17 -10.96
N ASP A 114 1.32 10.60 -11.41
CA ASP A 114 1.95 10.10 -12.65
C ASP A 114 2.17 8.58 -12.61
N LEU A 115 2.67 8.05 -11.48
CA LEU A 115 2.86 6.61 -11.31
C LEU A 115 1.53 5.83 -11.29
N MET A 116 0.46 6.40 -10.74
CA MET A 116 -0.87 5.78 -10.77
C MET A 116 -1.46 5.79 -12.19
N GLN A 117 -1.39 6.92 -12.89
CA GLN A 117 -1.95 7.08 -14.25
C GLN A 117 -1.22 6.25 -15.31
N THR A 118 0.07 5.99 -15.12
CA THR A 118 0.86 5.05 -15.95
C THR A 118 0.67 3.59 -15.56
N GLU A 119 -0.32 3.30 -14.70
CA GLU A 119 -0.64 1.97 -14.17
C GLU A 119 0.52 1.29 -13.43
N LYS A 120 1.51 2.08 -13.01
CA LYS A 120 2.71 1.57 -12.36
C LYS A 120 2.52 1.32 -10.88
N ALA A 121 1.66 2.10 -10.26
CA ALA A 121 1.49 2.14 -8.82
C ALA A 121 0.03 2.06 -8.38
N TRP A 122 -0.14 1.45 -7.21
CA TRP A 122 -1.35 1.45 -6.41
C TRP A 122 -1.11 2.24 -5.13
N VAL A 123 -2.18 2.75 -4.53
CA VAL A 123 -2.10 3.49 -3.26
C VAL A 123 -3.13 2.96 -2.27
N LYS A 124 -2.72 2.76 -1.02
CA LYS A 124 -3.62 2.35 0.06
C LYS A 124 -4.19 3.55 0.81
N LEU A 125 -5.52 3.68 0.81
CA LEU A 125 -6.31 4.50 1.72
C LEU A 125 -6.35 3.84 3.10
N SER A 126 -5.30 4.04 3.88
CA SER A 126 -5.10 3.39 5.19
C SER A 126 -4.22 4.27 6.09
N GLY A 127 -4.19 3.97 7.39
CA GLY A 127 -3.33 4.67 8.35
C GLY A 127 -3.52 6.21 8.40
N PRO A 128 -4.74 6.76 8.39
CA PRO A 128 -4.99 8.22 8.38
C PRO A 128 -4.49 8.95 9.65
N TYR A 129 -4.10 8.20 10.69
CA TYR A 129 -3.54 8.71 11.93
C TYR A 129 -2.01 8.79 11.93
N ILE A 130 -1.32 8.29 10.90
CA ILE A 130 0.14 8.21 10.92
C ILE A 130 0.75 9.60 10.73
N GLY A 131 1.75 9.93 11.55
CA GLY A 131 2.45 11.22 11.47
C GLY A 131 1.77 12.36 12.22
N ARG A 132 0.76 12.06 13.04
CA ARG A 132 0.06 13.04 13.89
C ARG A 132 -0.23 12.50 15.29
N PRO A 133 -0.33 13.37 16.31
CA PRO A 133 -0.96 13.02 17.57
C PRO A 133 -2.41 12.58 17.31
N PHE A 134 -2.82 11.45 17.87
CA PHE A 134 -4.17 10.92 17.69
C PHE A 134 -5.20 11.97 18.14
N ALA A 135 -6.03 12.46 17.21
CA ALA A 135 -7.02 13.50 17.47
C ALA A 135 -8.39 13.08 16.91
N GLY A 136 -9.01 12.06 17.51
CA GLY A 136 -10.39 11.65 17.21
C GLY A 136 -10.72 11.43 15.73
N PRO A 137 -12.01 11.40 15.34
CA PRO A 137 -12.45 11.07 13.97
C PRO A 137 -12.25 12.16 12.91
N ALA A 138 -11.51 13.26 13.16
CA ALA A 138 -11.40 14.37 12.21
C ALA A 138 -10.23 14.24 11.22
N TYR A 139 -10.14 13.11 10.51
CA TYR A 139 -9.06 12.80 9.54
C TYR A 139 -9.18 13.59 8.22
N GLU A 140 -9.54 14.87 8.29
CA GLU A 140 -9.95 15.70 7.15
C GLU A 140 -8.86 15.90 6.10
N ASP A 141 -7.59 15.94 6.53
CA ASP A 141 -6.42 15.97 5.64
C ASP A 141 -6.31 14.68 4.82
N ALA A 142 -6.45 13.52 5.47
CA ALA A 142 -6.47 12.21 4.83
C ALA A 142 -7.70 12.02 3.94
N VAL A 143 -8.87 12.52 4.34
CA VAL A 143 -10.11 12.48 3.55
C VAL A 143 -9.96 13.34 2.30
N THR A 144 -9.48 14.57 2.45
CA THR A 144 -9.24 15.49 1.32
C THR A 144 -8.24 14.88 0.33
N LEU A 145 -7.10 14.40 0.82
CA LEU A 145 -6.10 13.75 -0.02
C LEU A 145 -6.66 12.49 -0.69
N GLY A 146 -7.35 11.64 0.05
CA GLY A 146 -8.00 10.44 -0.46
C GLY A 146 -8.95 10.77 -1.61
N ALA A 147 -9.77 11.82 -1.46
CA ALA A 147 -10.71 12.25 -2.50
C ALA A 147 -10.01 12.80 -3.74
N MET A 148 -8.82 13.40 -3.61
CA MET A 148 -8.01 13.82 -4.75
C MET A 148 -7.41 12.63 -5.48
N LEU A 149 -6.88 11.64 -4.74
CA LEU A 149 -6.36 10.40 -5.31
C LEU A 149 -7.46 9.60 -6.03
N ALA A 150 -8.65 9.50 -5.43
CA ALA A 150 -9.78 8.78 -5.99
C ALA A 150 -10.32 9.43 -7.27
N ARG A 151 -10.32 10.76 -7.34
CA ARG A 151 -10.65 11.48 -8.58
C ARG A 151 -9.63 11.24 -9.69
N ALA A 152 -8.36 11.06 -9.34
CA ALA A 152 -7.29 10.93 -10.32
C ALA A 152 -7.18 9.51 -10.92
N ALA A 153 -7.35 8.46 -10.10
CA ALA A 153 -7.24 7.07 -10.55
C ALA A 153 -7.94 6.11 -9.55
N PRO A 154 -9.27 6.00 -9.57
CA PRO A 154 -10.01 5.15 -8.63
C PRO A 154 -9.74 3.65 -8.85
N ASP A 155 -9.31 3.25 -10.04
CA ASP A 155 -8.87 1.90 -10.41
C ASP A 155 -7.46 1.55 -9.91
N ARG A 156 -6.79 2.46 -9.21
CA ARG A 156 -5.46 2.28 -8.61
C ARG A 156 -5.43 2.46 -7.11
N LEU A 157 -6.61 2.40 -6.48
CA LEU A 157 -6.76 2.56 -5.04
C LEU A 157 -7.14 1.24 -4.35
N LEU A 158 -6.61 1.09 -3.15
CA LEU A 158 -6.90 0.01 -2.22
C LEU A 158 -7.34 0.65 -0.90
N TRP A 159 -8.11 -0.07 -0.09
CA TRP A 159 -8.45 0.36 1.28
C TRP A 159 -7.92 -0.64 2.31
N GLY A 160 -7.61 -0.17 3.52
CA GLY A 160 -7.25 -1.05 4.63
C GLY A 160 -7.26 -0.35 5.98
N THR A 161 -7.43 -1.14 7.04
CA THR A 161 -7.51 -0.66 8.44
C THR A 161 -6.17 -0.23 9.01
N ASP A 162 -5.08 -0.88 8.59
CA ASP A 162 -3.78 -0.85 9.28
C ASP A 162 -3.85 -1.42 10.72
N TRP A 163 -4.84 -2.27 11.00
CA TRP A 163 -4.91 -3.03 12.26
C TRP A 163 -3.61 -3.83 12.48
N PRO A 164 -3.04 -3.87 13.70
CA PRO A 164 -3.58 -3.41 14.98
C PRO A 164 -3.19 -1.97 15.37
N HIS A 165 -2.97 -1.08 14.40
CA HIS A 165 -2.56 0.32 14.58
C HIS A 165 -1.27 0.45 15.41
N PRO A 166 -0.15 -0.15 14.95
CA PRO A 166 1.05 -0.28 15.76
C PRO A 166 1.70 1.07 16.13
N THR A 167 1.38 2.14 15.41
CA THR A 167 1.92 3.49 15.67
C THR A 167 1.10 4.28 16.69
N VAL A 168 0.02 3.72 17.23
CA VAL A 168 -0.87 4.37 18.20
C VAL A 168 -0.96 3.49 19.45
N GLN A 169 -0.69 4.04 20.63
CA GLN A 169 -0.78 3.27 21.88
C GLN A 169 -2.21 3.22 22.42
N SER A 170 -2.81 4.37 22.70
CA SER A 170 -4.20 4.48 23.18
C SER A 170 -4.71 5.93 23.04
N PRO A 171 -6.02 6.14 22.77
CA PRO A 171 -6.96 5.12 22.32
C PRO A 171 -6.62 4.65 20.90
N LYS A 172 -7.02 3.42 20.57
CA LYS A 172 -6.85 2.90 19.21
C LYS A 172 -7.87 3.56 18.25
N PRO A 173 -7.51 3.77 16.98
CA PRO A 173 -8.45 4.20 15.94
C PRO A 173 -9.67 3.28 15.85
N ASP A 174 -10.81 3.87 15.49
CA ASP A 174 -12.02 3.14 15.15
C ASP A 174 -12.02 2.82 13.65
N ASP A 175 -11.91 1.52 13.33
CA ASP A 175 -11.87 1.03 11.95
C ASP A 175 -13.19 1.26 11.19
N ALA A 176 -14.33 1.15 11.87
CA ALA A 176 -15.63 1.38 11.25
C ALA A 176 -15.81 2.86 10.93
N ALA A 177 -15.39 3.74 11.84
CA ALA A 177 -15.38 5.17 11.58
C ALA A 177 -14.51 5.53 10.37
N TRP A 178 -13.33 4.89 10.18
CA TRP A 178 -12.53 5.12 8.98
C TRP A 178 -13.18 4.56 7.71
N LEU A 179 -13.85 3.41 7.79
CA LEU A 179 -14.60 2.85 6.67
C LEU A 179 -15.74 3.78 6.25
N ASP A 180 -16.47 4.37 7.19
CA ASP A 180 -17.57 5.29 6.90
C ASP A 180 -17.10 6.52 6.10
N ARG A 181 -15.88 7.02 6.39
CA ARG A 181 -15.25 8.12 5.63
C ARG A 181 -14.98 7.78 4.17
N LEU A 182 -14.96 6.49 3.78
CA LEU A 182 -14.77 6.10 2.38
C LEU A 182 -15.92 6.61 1.49
N ALA A 183 -17.14 6.76 2.02
CA ALA A 183 -18.26 7.35 1.30
C ALA A 183 -18.03 8.83 0.94
N GLU A 184 -17.30 9.56 1.78
CA GLU A 184 -16.91 10.95 1.53
C GLU A 184 -15.72 11.04 0.56
N ILE A 185 -14.75 10.14 0.71
CA ILE A 185 -13.58 10.06 -0.19
C ILE A 185 -14.01 9.69 -1.60
N VAL A 186 -14.96 8.75 -1.74
CA VAL A 186 -15.43 8.21 -3.01
C VAL A 186 -16.96 8.17 -3.01
N PRO A 187 -17.64 9.26 -3.40
CA PRO A 187 -19.11 9.31 -3.39
C PRO A 187 -19.78 8.34 -4.38
N ASN A 188 -19.06 7.89 -5.41
CA ASN A 188 -19.56 6.95 -6.41
C ASN A 188 -19.49 5.49 -5.90
N ASP A 189 -20.63 4.80 -5.89
CA ASP A 189 -20.75 3.41 -5.42
C ASP A 189 -19.91 2.42 -6.25
N THR A 190 -19.86 2.59 -7.57
CA THR A 190 -19.06 1.75 -8.48
C THR A 190 -17.57 1.88 -8.16
N ASP A 191 -17.09 3.09 -7.91
CA ASP A 191 -15.68 3.30 -7.55
C ASP A 191 -15.38 2.77 -6.15
N ARG A 192 -16.30 2.88 -5.18
CA ARG A 192 -16.15 2.24 -3.87
C ARG A 192 -16.06 0.73 -3.97
N LEU A 193 -16.96 0.11 -4.75
CA LEU A 193 -16.94 -1.33 -5.01
C LEU A 193 -15.61 -1.73 -5.64
N ARG A 194 -15.13 -0.96 -6.61
CA ARG A 194 -13.83 -1.20 -7.25
C ARG A 194 -12.70 -1.21 -6.23
N ILE A 195 -12.62 -0.21 -5.34
CA ILE A 195 -11.58 -0.09 -4.32
C ILE A 195 -11.63 -1.21 -3.29
N LEU A 196 -12.83 -1.65 -2.91
CA LEU A 196 -13.05 -2.65 -1.86
C LEU A 196 -12.98 -4.09 -2.38
N VAL A 197 -13.23 -4.32 -3.68
CA VAL A 197 -13.42 -5.67 -4.25
C VAL A 197 -12.53 -5.90 -5.47
N GLU A 198 -12.75 -5.16 -6.55
CA GLU A 198 -12.13 -5.46 -7.86
C GLU A 198 -10.62 -5.21 -7.87
N ASN A 199 -10.20 -4.07 -7.30
CA ASN A 199 -8.81 -3.66 -7.21
C ASN A 199 -7.98 -4.62 -6.35
N PRO A 200 -8.37 -4.95 -5.10
CA PRO A 200 -7.62 -5.92 -4.31
C PRO A 200 -7.66 -7.31 -4.94
N ALA A 201 -8.76 -7.71 -5.60
CA ALA A 201 -8.80 -8.98 -6.31
C ALA A 201 -7.79 -9.05 -7.46
N LYS A 202 -7.69 -7.99 -8.27
CA LYS A 202 -6.68 -7.86 -9.34
C LYS A 202 -5.27 -7.82 -8.77
N MET A 203 -5.04 -7.00 -7.74
CA MET A 203 -3.71 -6.73 -7.21
C MET A 203 -3.10 -7.90 -6.43
N TYR A 204 -3.94 -8.64 -5.69
CA TYR A 204 -3.52 -9.73 -4.82
C TYR A 204 -3.97 -11.11 -5.33
N ASP A 205 -4.44 -11.21 -6.57
CA ASP A 205 -4.81 -12.49 -7.20
C ASP A 205 -5.83 -13.27 -6.34
N PHE A 206 -6.90 -12.59 -5.92
CA PHE A 206 -8.08 -13.26 -5.37
C PHE A 206 -8.98 -13.72 -6.53
N GLN A 207 -9.58 -14.90 -6.37
CA GLN A 207 -10.59 -15.37 -7.32
C GLN A 207 -11.79 -14.42 -7.29
N LYS A 208 -12.28 -14.05 -8.47
CA LYS A 208 -13.53 -13.30 -8.59
C LYS A 208 -14.66 -14.17 -8.05
N LEU A 209 -15.49 -13.58 -7.19
CA LEU A 209 -16.72 -14.18 -6.69
C LEU A 209 -17.69 -14.48 -7.84
#